data_AF-A0A4Q1D772-F1
#
_entry.id   AF-A0A4Q1D772-F1
#
_cell.length_a   1.000
_cell.length_b   1.000
_cell.length_c   1.000
_cell.angle_alpha   90.00
_cell.angle_beta   90.00
_cell.angle_gamma   90.00
#
_symmetry.space_group_name_H-M   'P 1'
#
loop_
_entity.id
_entity.type
_entity.pdbx_description
1 polymer ?
#
loop_
_entity_poly.entity_id
_entity_poly.type
_entity_poly.pdbx_seq_one_letter_code
_entity_poly.pdbx_strand_id
1 'polypeptide(L)'
;MYWDAKIVKPLPDYRLYVEIEDGRRGVFDMKPYLDRGVFRELRDEHYFNQVGILFGAVTWPHEQDIAPETLIEEMVPVDAMPDNALQADASS
;
A
#
# COMPACT_ATOMS: atom_id res chain seq x y z
N MET A 1 11.44 -8.95 10.22
CA MET A 1 10.90 -10.32 10.28
C MET A 1 10.50 -10.77 8.87
N TYR A 2 10.19 -12.05 8.65
CA TYR A 2 9.82 -12.57 7.33
C TYR A 2 8.47 -12.04 6.81
N TRP A 3 7.72 -11.33 7.66
CA TRP A 3 6.43 -10.74 7.35
C TRP A 3 6.49 -9.21 7.23
N ASP A 4 7.67 -8.59 7.34
CA ASP A 4 7.82 -7.14 7.19
C ASP A 4 7.47 -6.70 5.76
N ALA A 5 6.86 -5.52 5.63
CA ALA A 5 6.83 -4.83 4.35
C ALA A 5 8.24 -4.38 3.97
N LYS A 6 8.59 -4.54 2.70
CA LYS A 6 9.91 -4.21 2.13
C LYS A 6 9.84 -3.14 1.07
N ILE A 7 8.80 -3.17 0.26
CA ILE A 7 8.55 -2.17 -0.78
C ILE A 7 7.12 -1.70 -0.60
N VAL A 8 6.93 -0.38 -0.65
CA VAL A 8 5.61 0.24 -0.79
C VAL A 8 5.69 1.27 -1.90
N LYS A 9 4.67 1.32 -2.75
CA LYS A 9 4.50 2.38 -3.76
C LYS A 9 3.04 2.84 -3.75
N PRO A 10 2.77 4.14 -3.66
CA PRO A 10 1.43 4.64 -3.85
C PRO A 10 1.00 4.44 -5.31
N LEU A 11 -0.27 4.09 -5.48
CA LEU A 11 -0.95 3.94 -6.77
C LEU A 11 -2.17 4.88 -6.79
N PRO A 12 -2.68 5.21 -8.00
CA PRO A 12 -3.93 5.96 -8.12
C PRO A 12 -5.10 5.27 -7.39
N ASP A 13 -6.08 6.07 -7.00
CA ASP A 13 -7.31 5.64 -6.28
C ASP A 13 -7.01 5.09 -4.87
N TYR A 14 -6.07 5.73 -4.15
CA TYR A 14 -5.68 5.40 -2.77
C TYR A 14 -5.31 3.92 -2.58
N ARG A 15 -4.55 3.38 -3.54
CA ARG A 15 -4.05 2.01 -3.46
C ARG A 15 -2.57 2.01 -3.17
N LEU A 16 -2.09 0.94 -2.55
CA LEU A 16 -0.69 0.72 -2.28
C LEU A 16 -0.25 -0.59 -2.93
N TYR A 17 0.77 -0.54 -3.75
CA TYR A 17 1.53 -1.74 -4.09
C TYR A 17 2.47 -2.06 -2.93
N VAL A 18 2.47 -3.31 -2.47
CA VAL A 18 3.26 -3.78 -1.34
C VAL A 18 4.01 -5.05 -1.71
N GLU A 19 5.27 -5.15 -1.30
CA GLU A 19 6.03 -6.42 -1.27
C GLU A 19 6.44 -6.75 0.16
N ILE A 20 6.24 -8.00 0.55
CA ILE A 20 6.58 -8.57 1.86
C ILE A 20 7.93 -9.30 1.76
N GLU A 21 8.68 -9.37 2.85
CA GLU A 21 9.99 -10.03 2.93
C GLU A 21 10.00 -11.49 2.44
N ASP A 22 8.90 -12.23 2.61
CA ASP A 22 8.75 -13.60 2.11
C ASP A 22 8.44 -13.72 0.62
N GLY A 23 8.45 -12.61 -0.10
CA GLY A 23 8.25 -12.54 -1.55
C GLY A 23 6.80 -12.38 -1.98
N ARG A 24 5.83 -12.37 -1.06
CA ARG A 24 4.44 -12.03 -1.41
C ARG A 24 4.33 -10.59 -1.86
N ARG A 25 3.48 -10.36 -2.86
CA ARG A 25 3.26 -9.03 -3.44
C ARG A 25 1.79 -8.83 -3.71
N GLY A 26 1.29 -7.62 -3.51
CA GLY A 26 -0.12 -7.34 -3.70
C GLY A 26 -0.46 -5.86 -3.75
N VAL A 27 -1.75 -5.60 -4.00
CA VAL A 27 -2.34 -4.27 -3.94
C VAL A 27 -3.27 -4.18 -2.74
N PHE A 28 -3.03 -3.22 -1.86
CA PHE A 28 -3.85 -2.91 -0.70
C PHE A 28 -4.73 -1.67 -0.99
N ASP A 29 -6.03 -1.75 -0.72
CA ASP A 29 -6.99 -0.65 -0.92
C ASP A 29 -7.19 0.12 0.39
N MET A 30 -6.78 1.40 0.43
CA MET A 30 -6.94 2.24 1.62
C MET A 30 -8.33 2.88 1.75
N LYS A 31 -9.18 2.84 0.72
CA LYS A 31 -10.50 3.51 0.74
C LYS A 31 -11.38 3.11 1.94
N PRO A 32 -11.45 1.84 2.37
CA PRO A 32 -12.23 1.46 3.56
C PRO A 32 -11.77 2.12 4.87
N TYR A 33 -10.56 2.68 4.88
CA TYR A 33 -9.90 3.27 6.04
C TYR A 33 -9.97 4.80 6.05
N LEU A 34 -10.15 5.46 4.89
CA LEU A 34 -10.06 6.93 4.74
C LEU A 34 -11.06 7.73 5.60
N ASP A 35 -12.10 7.11 6.14
CA ASP A 35 -13.06 7.76 7.04
C ASP A 35 -12.85 7.48 8.53
N ARG A 36 -11.84 6.65 8.85
CA ARG A 36 -11.58 6.15 10.20
C ARG A 36 -10.48 6.95 10.89
N GLY A 37 -10.85 7.68 11.93
CA GLY A 37 -9.89 8.30 12.86
C GLY A 37 -8.75 9.06 12.17
N VAL A 38 -7.51 8.69 12.51
CA VAL A 38 -6.28 9.32 12.02
C VAL A 38 -6.04 9.14 10.52
N PHE A 39 -6.67 8.16 9.87
CA PHE A 39 -6.51 7.91 8.44
C PHE A 39 -7.26 8.91 7.56
N ARG A 40 -8.09 9.80 8.13
CA ARG A 40 -8.76 10.87 7.37
C ARG A 40 -7.81 11.82 6.66
N GLU A 41 -6.60 12.00 7.22
CA GLU A 41 -5.55 12.82 6.61
C GLU A 41 -5.07 12.24 5.27
N LEU A 42 -5.20 10.93 5.08
CA LEU A 42 -4.81 10.25 3.85
C LEU A 42 -5.74 10.54 2.66
N ARG A 43 -6.83 11.29 2.86
CA ARG A 43 -7.65 11.83 1.76
C ARG A 43 -6.91 12.88 0.94
N ASP A 44 -5.95 13.57 1.54
CA ASP A 44 -5.04 14.42 0.77
C ASP A 44 -4.07 13.52 0.00
N GLU A 45 -4.17 13.52 -1.33
CA GLU A 45 -3.32 12.70 -2.20
C GLU A 45 -1.83 13.05 -2.08
N HIS A 46 -1.49 14.33 -1.88
CA HIS A 46 -0.10 14.72 -1.67
C HIS A 46 0.45 14.17 -0.36
N TYR A 47 -0.37 14.11 0.68
CA TYR A 47 -0.01 13.48 1.94
C TYR A 47 0.05 11.96 1.82
N PHE A 48 -0.94 11.33 1.18
CA PHE A 48 -0.97 9.90 0.90
C PHE A 48 0.30 9.42 0.18
N ASN A 49 0.78 10.20 -0.79
CA ASN A 49 1.96 9.88 -1.58
C ASN A 49 3.28 9.97 -0.78
N GLN A 50 3.25 10.43 0.47
CA GLN A 50 4.40 10.40 1.40
C GLN A 50 4.54 9.07 2.13
N VAL A 51 3.79 8.04 1.72
CA VAL A 51 3.86 6.70 2.27
C VAL A 51 5.30 6.16 2.26
N GLY A 52 5.69 5.53 3.36
CA GLY A 52 6.99 4.91 3.55
C GLY A 52 6.92 3.62 4.35
N ILE A 53 8.08 3.10 4.74
CA ILE A 53 8.19 1.94 5.61
C ILE A 53 9.06 2.31 6.81
N LEU A 54 8.57 2.02 8.01
CA LEU A 54 9.31 2.17 9.26
C LEU A 54 9.08 0.93 10.14
N PHE A 55 10.17 0.32 10.60
CA PHE A 55 10.14 -0.92 11.40
C PHE A 55 9.29 -2.06 10.81
N GLY A 56 9.26 -2.13 9.48
CA GLY A 56 8.53 -3.16 8.75
C GLY A 56 7.06 -2.82 8.45
N ALA A 57 6.48 -1.80 9.09
CA ALA A 57 5.11 -1.34 8.83
C ALA A 57 5.09 -0.29 7.71
N VAL A 58 3.96 -0.18 7.01
CA VAL A 58 3.70 0.94 6.10
C VAL A 58 3.29 2.15 6.93
N THR A 59 3.90 3.32 6.71
CA THR A 59 3.70 4.50 7.57
C THR A 59 3.57 5.81 6.79
N TRP A 60 3.04 6.83 7.47
CA TRP A 60 3.00 8.23 7.03
C TRP A 60 3.66 9.18 8.05
N PRO A 61 3.98 10.43 7.66
CA PRO A 61 4.72 11.37 8.51
C PRO A 61 4.09 11.70 9.86
N HIS A 62 2.76 11.57 10.02
CA HIS A 62 2.06 11.82 11.28
C HIS A 62 1.72 10.51 12.02
N GLU A 63 2.59 9.51 11.86
CA GLU A 63 2.58 8.27 12.64
C GLU A 63 1.37 7.35 12.39
N GLN A 64 0.58 7.59 11.35
CA GLN A 64 -0.35 6.57 10.87
C GLN A 64 0.43 5.39 10.32
N ASP A 65 0.00 4.18 10.63
CA ASP A 65 0.61 2.97 10.14
C ASP A 65 -0.42 1.91 9.74
N ILE A 66 -0.01 1.02 8.83
CA ILE A 66 -0.68 -0.25 8.56
C ILE A 66 0.31 -1.36 8.89
N ALA A 67 -0.08 -2.17 9.87
CA ALA A 67 0.69 -3.32 10.30
C ALA A 67 0.80 -4.35 9.15
N PRO A 68 1.95 -5.02 8.99
CA PRO A 68 2.12 -5.95 7.89
C PRO A 68 1.14 -7.13 7.92
N GLU A 69 0.64 -7.56 9.08
CA GLU A 69 -0.41 -8.59 9.16
C GLU A 69 -1.69 -8.15 8.44
N THR A 70 -2.09 -6.89 8.60
CA THR A 70 -3.24 -6.32 7.87
C THR A 70 -2.98 -6.27 6.37
N LEU A 71 -1.77 -5.88 5.95
CA LEU A 71 -1.38 -5.91 4.54
C LEU A 71 -1.51 -7.33 3.97
N ILE A 72 -0.96 -8.31 4.67
CA ILE A 72 -0.96 -9.72 4.29
C ILE A 72 -2.37 -10.29 4.16
N GLU A 73 -3.27 -9.93 5.08
CA GLU A 73 -4.64 -10.44 5.13
C GLU A 73 -5.52 -9.86 4.03
N GLU A 74 -5.36 -8.57 3.71
CA GLU A 74 -6.31 -7.86 2.86
C GLU A 74 -5.76 -7.45 1.49
N MET A 75 -4.44 -7.51 1.24
CA MET A 75 -3.91 -7.20 -0.08
C MET A 75 -4.37 -8.24 -1.11
N VAL A 76 -4.71 -7.76 -2.31
CA VAL A 76 -5.01 -8.63 -3.45
C VAL A 76 -3.67 -9.01 -4.12
N PRO A 77 -3.31 -10.31 -4.18
CA PRO A 77 -2.04 -10.73 -4.77
C PRO A 77 -1.92 -10.35 -6.26
N VAL A 78 -0.77 -9.81 -6.65
CA VAL A 78 -0.52 -9.43 -8.07
C VAL A 78 -0.22 -10.63 -8.96
N ASP A 79 0.26 -11.76 -8.42
CA ASP A 79 0.46 -13.00 -9.19
C ASP A 79 -0.85 -13.63 -9.69
N ALA A 80 -1.99 -13.12 -9.20
CA ALA A 80 -3.32 -13.47 -9.68
C ALA A 80 -3.83 -12.54 -10.81
N MET A 81 -3.07 -11.51 -11.20
CA MET A 81 -3.40 -10.61 -12.31
C MET A 81 -2.51 -10.91 -13.52
N PRO A 82 -3.08 -11.26 -14.70
CA PRO A 82 -2.27 -11.44 -15.90
C PRO A 82 -1.54 -10.15 -16.27
N ASP A 83 -0.28 -10.28 -16.72
CA ASP A 83 0.75 -9.24 -16.99
C ASP A 83 0.32 -7.96 -17.74
N ASN A 84 -0.91 -7.88 -18.25
CA ASN A 84 -1.35 -6.81 -19.13
C ASN A 84 -1.89 -5.55 -18.40
N ALA A 85 -1.95 -5.56 -17.07
CA ALA A 85 -2.56 -4.45 -16.29
C ALA A 85 -1.55 -3.40 -15.77
N LEU A 86 -0.24 -3.62 -15.94
CA LEU A 86 0.82 -2.71 -15.45
C LEU A 86 1.47 -1.87 -16.56
N GLN A 87 0.91 -1.86 -17.78
CA GLN A 87 1.52 -1.22 -18.96
C GLN A 87 0.65 -0.18 -19.67
N ALA A 88 -0.52 0.17 -19.11
CA ALA A 88 -1.50 1.02 -19.77
C ALA A 88 -1.70 2.37 -19.05
N ASP A 89 -0.65 3.17 -18.88
CA ASP A 89 -0.76 4.62 -18.63
C ASP A 89 0.50 5.43 -18.96
N ALA A 90 1.66 4.78 -19.20
CA ALA A 90 2.84 5.44 -19.76
C ALA A 90 2.74 5.62 -21.30
N SER A 91 1.67 6.24 -21.80
CA SER A 91 1.58 6.79 -23.17
C SER A 91 0.43 7.78 -23.28
N SER A 92 0.68 9.04 -22.88
CA SER A 92 0.14 10.26 -23.52
C SER A 92 0.96 11.46 -23.08
#